data_AF-A0A926AWF5-F1
#
_entry.id   AF-A0A926AWF5-F1
#
_cell.length_a   1.000
_cell.length_b   1.000
_cell.length_c   1.000
_cell.angle_alpha   90.00
_cell.angle_beta   90.00
_cell.angle_gamma   90.00
#
_symmetry.space_group_name_H-M   'P 1'
#
loop_
_entity.id
_entity.type
_entity.pdbx_description
1 polymer ?
#
loop_
_entity_poly.entity_id
_entity_poly.type
_entity_poly.pdbx_seq_one_letter_code
_entity_poly.pdbx_strand_id
1 'polypeptide(L)'
;MNYWLMKSEPDECSIDDALAAPAATIPWTGVRGYQARNFMRDQMQISDGVFFYHSSCEEPGIVGLAEVASAPYADPTQFERKSKYFDAAAKPDAPRWMLVDIRALKKTRVVPLAELREHAKLAEMVVLRRGNRLSITPVTASEWRFITTRLMKDA
;
A
#
# COMPACT_ATOMS: atom_id res chain seq x y z
N MET A 1 5.94 1.53 -15.79
CA MET A 1 5.57 2.15 -14.50
C MET A 1 4.19 1.64 -14.15
N ASN A 2 4.10 0.90 -13.06
CA ASN A 2 2.87 0.36 -12.53
C ASN A 2 2.34 1.26 -11.42
N TYR A 3 1.09 1.02 -11.02
CA TYR A 3 0.46 1.72 -9.92
C TYR A 3 -0.18 0.75 -8.96
N TRP A 4 -0.17 1.11 -7.69
CA TRP A 4 -0.60 0.26 -6.60
C TRP A 4 -1.46 1.04 -5.62
N LEU A 5 -2.34 0.33 -4.92
CA LEU A 5 -2.97 0.81 -3.70
C LEU A 5 -2.50 -0.10 -2.57
N MET A 6 -1.94 0.50 -1.53
CA MET A 6 -1.36 -0.21 -0.39
C MET A 6 -2.03 0.28 0.90
N LYS A 7 -2.60 -0.66 1.65
CA LYS A 7 -3.37 -0.38 2.87
C LYS A 7 -2.47 -0.41 4.10
N SER A 8 -2.62 0.60 4.94
CA SER A 8 -2.04 0.69 6.28
C SER A 8 -3.13 1.10 7.26
N GLU A 9 -3.11 0.57 8.48
CA GLU A 9 -3.94 1.09 9.56
C GLU A 9 -3.26 2.34 10.12
N PRO A 10 -3.95 3.48 10.26
CA PRO A 10 -3.30 4.73 10.68
C PRO A 10 -2.66 4.64 12.07
N ASP A 11 -3.18 3.78 12.95
CA ASP A 11 -2.61 3.54 14.28
C ASP A 11 -1.30 2.72 14.23
N GLU A 12 -1.05 1.99 13.14
CA GLU A 12 0.23 1.29 12.93
C GLU A 12 1.24 2.17 12.18
N CYS A 13 0.80 2.77 11.06
CA CYS A 13 1.60 3.72 10.31
C CYS A 13 0.70 4.59 9.43
N SER A 14 0.53 5.85 9.82
CA SER A 14 -0.18 6.84 9.03
C SER A 14 0.68 7.40 7.90
N ILE A 15 0.08 8.16 6.97
CA ILE A 15 0.84 8.88 5.95
C ILE A 15 1.71 9.98 6.59
N ASP A 16 1.27 10.56 7.70
CA ASP A 16 2.05 11.57 8.43
C ASP A 16 3.29 10.93 9.08
N ASP A 17 3.15 9.73 9.65
CA ASP A 17 4.29 8.96 10.18
C ASP A 17 5.29 8.64 9.06
N ALA A 18 4.79 8.20 7.91
CA ALA A 18 5.63 7.91 6.75
C ALA A 18 6.36 9.15 6.22
N LEU A 19 5.70 10.32 6.21
CA LEU A 19 6.33 11.59 5.83
C LEU A 19 7.36 12.07 6.86
N ALA A 20 7.14 11.80 8.15
CA ALA A 20 8.05 12.16 9.24
C ALA A 20 9.25 11.21 9.37
N ALA A 21 9.18 10.01 8.79
CA ALA A 21 10.28 9.05 8.79
C ALA A 21 11.53 9.61 8.07
N PRO A 22 12.74 9.10 8.38
CA PRO A 22 13.94 9.45 7.64
C PRO A 22 13.76 9.28 6.13
N ALA A 23 14.08 10.32 5.37
CA ALA A 23 13.87 10.39 3.91
C ALA A 23 12.42 10.10 3.46
N ALA A 24 11.44 10.32 4.34
CA ALA A 24 10.03 10.00 4.15
C ALA A 24 9.79 8.54 3.70
N THR A 25 10.66 7.61 4.12
CA THR A 25 10.70 6.24 3.62
C THR A 25 10.49 5.25 4.76
N ILE A 26 9.60 4.28 4.55
CA ILE A 26 9.27 3.22 5.51
C ILE A 26 9.33 1.83 4.86
N PRO A 27 9.74 0.79 5.58
CA PRO A 27 9.57 -0.58 5.12
C PRO A 27 8.09 -0.98 5.17
N TRP A 28 7.53 -1.54 4.10
CA TRP A 28 6.13 -1.96 4.07
C TRP A 28 5.92 -3.35 4.72
N THR A 29 6.18 -3.43 6.02
CA THR A 29 6.19 -4.67 6.81
C THR A 29 4.80 -5.30 6.99
N GLY A 30 4.75 -6.56 7.44
CA GLY A 30 3.53 -7.16 7.98
C GLY A 30 2.58 -7.76 6.95
N VAL A 31 2.93 -7.75 5.65
CA VAL A 31 2.13 -8.40 4.62
C VAL A 31 2.22 -9.93 4.78
N ARG A 32 1.08 -10.56 5.08
CA ARG A 32 0.95 -12.03 5.27
C ARG A 32 -0.03 -12.70 4.29
N GLY A 33 -0.39 -12.01 3.21
CA GLY A 33 -1.16 -12.55 2.11
C GLY A 33 -0.27 -12.93 0.92
N TYR A 34 -0.29 -14.19 0.48
CA TYR A 34 0.57 -14.68 -0.61
C TYR A 34 0.45 -13.86 -1.90
N GLN A 35 -0.77 -13.46 -2.28
CA GLN A 35 -0.96 -12.65 -3.49
C GLN A 35 -0.38 -11.24 -3.35
N ALA A 36 -0.62 -10.58 -2.20
CA ALA A 36 -0.05 -9.25 -1.92
C ALA A 36 1.49 -9.29 -1.87
N ARG A 37 2.06 -10.32 -1.26
CA ARG A 37 3.51 -10.59 -1.29
C ARG A 37 4.01 -10.75 -2.71
N ASN A 38 3.34 -11.55 -3.54
CA ASN A 38 3.77 -11.78 -4.93
C ASN A 38 3.74 -10.49 -5.76
N PHE A 39 2.79 -9.57 -5.52
CA PHE A 39 2.83 -8.26 -6.15
C PHE A 39 4.12 -7.49 -5.83
N MET A 40 4.51 -7.42 -4.56
CA MET A 40 5.76 -6.76 -4.16
C MET A 40 6.99 -7.48 -4.73
N ARG A 41 7.04 -8.81 -4.60
CA ARG A 41 8.20 -9.61 -4.99
C ARG A 41 8.42 -9.66 -6.51
N ASP A 42 7.34 -9.81 -7.28
CA ASP A 42 7.42 -10.19 -8.69
C ASP A 42 7.09 -9.05 -9.65
N GLN A 43 6.39 -8.00 -9.20
CA GLN A 43 5.79 -7.01 -10.11
C GLN A 43 6.13 -5.56 -9.77
N MET A 44 6.32 -5.21 -8.50
CA MET A 44 6.72 -3.86 -8.12
C MET A 44 8.13 -3.55 -8.60
N GLN A 45 8.31 -2.34 -9.09
CA GLN A 45 9.59 -1.77 -9.49
C GLN A 45 9.78 -0.42 -8.80
N ILE A 46 11.04 -0.03 -8.58
CA ILE A 46 11.37 1.29 -8.03
C ILE A 46 10.70 2.38 -8.89
N SER A 47 10.17 3.40 -8.21
CA SER A 47 9.39 4.50 -8.79
C SER A 47 7.99 4.15 -9.31
N ASP A 48 7.50 2.92 -9.10
CA ASP A 48 6.07 2.64 -9.25
C ASP A 48 5.24 3.49 -8.28
N GLY A 49 4.11 4.02 -8.74
CA GLY A 49 3.28 4.91 -7.94
C GLY A 49 2.38 4.16 -6.96
N VAL A 50 2.19 4.71 -5.77
CA VAL A 50 1.42 4.10 -4.69
C VAL A 50 0.37 5.08 -4.16
N PHE A 51 -0.89 4.65 -4.13
CA PHE A 51 -1.92 5.24 -3.28
C PHE A 51 -1.75 4.69 -1.86
N PHE A 52 -1.39 5.57 -0.94
CA PHE A 52 -1.35 5.25 0.49
C PHE A 52 -2.80 5.27 1.00
N TYR A 53 -3.30 4.12 1.43
CA TYR A 53 -4.70 3.93 1.83
C TYR A 53 -4.79 3.66 3.32
N HIS A 54 -5.59 4.44 4.05
CA HIS A 54 -5.93 4.14 5.44
C HIS A 54 -7.10 3.16 5.52
N SER A 55 -6.88 2.02 6.18
CA SER A 55 -7.89 1.00 6.45
C SER A 55 -8.18 0.86 7.94
N SER A 56 -9.29 0.18 8.27
CA SER A 56 -9.66 -0.14 9.66
C SER A 56 -9.77 1.08 10.58
N CYS A 57 -10.14 2.24 10.05
CA CYS A 57 -10.29 3.50 10.78
C CYS A 57 -11.66 4.15 10.51
N GLU A 58 -11.94 5.29 11.15
CA GLU A 58 -13.20 6.04 11.01
C GLU A 58 -13.43 6.52 9.57
N GLU A 59 -12.39 7.03 8.90
CA GLU A 59 -12.46 7.55 7.52
C GLU A 59 -11.54 6.76 6.57
N PRO A 60 -11.93 5.53 6.16
CA PRO A 60 -11.09 4.72 5.30
C PRO A 60 -11.07 5.26 3.86
N GLY A 61 -9.86 5.44 3.32
CA GLY A 61 -9.69 6.06 2.00
C GLY A 61 -8.25 6.22 1.60
N ILE A 62 -8.05 6.75 0.38
CA ILE A 62 -6.72 7.16 -0.08
C ILE A 62 -6.38 8.49 0.58
N VAL A 63 -5.24 8.56 1.26
CA VAL A 63 -4.82 9.70 2.10
C VAL A 63 -3.54 10.37 1.60
N GLY A 64 -2.88 9.78 0.61
CA GLY A 64 -1.64 10.32 0.09
C GLY A 64 -1.11 9.57 -1.12
N LEU A 65 -0.04 10.15 -1.68
CA LEU A 65 0.77 9.55 -2.72
C LEU A 65 2.12 9.13 -2.14
N ALA A 66 2.58 7.99 -2.62
CA ALA A 66 3.89 7.44 -2.33
C ALA A 66 4.44 6.76 -3.60
N GLU A 67 5.63 6.20 -3.51
CA GLU A 67 6.23 5.38 -4.54
C GLU A 67 7.08 4.26 -3.96
N VAL A 68 7.33 3.21 -4.75
CA VAL A 68 8.25 2.15 -4.39
C VAL A 68 9.69 2.68 -4.40
N ALA A 69 10.40 2.50 -3.29
CA ALA A 69 11.72 3.08 -3.05
C ALA A 69 12.86 2.04 -3.00
N SER A 70 12.55 0.74 -3.03
CA SER A 70 13.58 -0.32 -3.09
C SER A 70 13.13 -1.54 -3.89
N ALA A 71 14.10 -2.38 -4.24
CA ALA A 71 13.85 -3.74 -4.72
C ALA A 71 13.30 -4.61 -3.58
N PRO A 72 12.50 -5.66 -3.85
CA PRO A 72 11.93 -6.48 -2.81
C PRO A 72 13.00 -7.24 -2.01
N TYR A 73 12.82 -7.29 -0.70
CA TYR A 73 13.69 -8.02 0.22
C TYR A 73 12.89 -8.71 1.32
N ALA A 74 13.55 -9.57 2.11
CA ALA A 74 12.91 -10.33 3.17
C ALA A 74 12.35 -9.41 4.25
N ASP A 75 11.09 -9.60 4.65
CA ASP A 75 10.51 -8.88 5.78
C ASP A 75 11.19 -9.33 7.09
N PRO A 76 12.01 -8.50 7.76
CA PRO A 76 12.76 -8.93 8.94
C PRO A 76 11.84 -9.32 10.10
N THR A 77 10.64 -8.73 10.16
CA THR A 77 9.66 -8.97 11.24
C THR A 77 9.16 -10.42 11.28
N GLN A 78 9.30 -11.17 10.19
CA GLN A 78 8.91 -12.58 10.14
C GLN A 78 9.80 -13.48 11.03
N PHE A 79 11.02 -13.04 11.34
CA PHE A 79 12.00 -13.80 12.15
C PHE A 79 12.00 -13.41 13.63
N GLU A 80 11.35 -12.31 13.99
CA GLU A 80 11.39 -11.74 15.33
C GLU A 80 10.27 -12.29 16.21
N ARG A 81 10.61 -13.14 17.19
CA ARG A 81 9.62 -13.81 18.07
C ARG A 81 8.64 -12.87 18.79
N LYS A 82 9.01 -11.62 19.05
CA LYS A 82 8.16 -10.62 19.71
C LYS A 82 7.31 -9.81 18.73
N SER A 83 7.57 -9.92 17.43
CA SER A 83 6.80 -9.22 16.42
C SER A 83 5.39 -9.81 16.30
N LYS A 84 4.40 -8.94 16.12
CA LYS A 84 3.02 -9.31 15.70
C LYS A 84 3.03 -10.15 14.42
N TYR A 85 4.07 -10.01 13.61
CA TYR A 85 4.19 -10.61 12.29
C TYR A 85 5.16 -11.81 12.22
N PHE A 86 5.58 -12.34 13.37
CA PHE A 86 6.42 -13.53 13.46
C PHE A 86 5.79 -14.73 12.73
N ASP A 87 6.59 -15.46 11.94
CA ASP A 87 6.21 -16.72 11.32
C ASP A 87 7.22 -17.80 11.72
N ALA A 88 6.81 -18.68 12.63
CA ALA A 88 7.67 -19.75 13.15
C ALA A 88 8.22 -20.70 12.08
N ALA A 89 7.61 -20.72 10.89
CA ALA A 89 8.01 -21.58 9.80
C ALA A 89 8.74 -20.82 8.67
N ALA A 90 8.95 -19.50 8.80
CA ALA A 90 9.88 -18.74 7.98
C ALA A 90 11.32 -19.00 8.41
N LYS A 91 12.24 -19.08 7.44
CA LYS A 91 13.68 -19.30 7.69
C LYS A 91 14.52 -18.24 6.97
N PRO A 92 15.65 -17.77 7.54
CA PRO A 92 16.47 -16.74 6.90
C PRO A 92 17.01 -17.10 5.50
N ASP A 93 17.28 -18.38 5.25
CA ASP A 93 17.75 -18.92 3.98
C ASP A 93 16.62 -19.13 2.95
N ALA A 94 15.36 -19.12 3.40
CA ALA A 94 14.17 -19.25 2.57
C ALA A 94 13.03 -18.36 3.12
N PRO A 95 13.16 -17.02 3.03
CA PRO A 95 12.17 -16.09 3.57
C PRO A 95 10.82 -16.31 2.88
N ARG A 96 9.76 -16.38 3.68
CA ARG A 96 8.39 -16.55 3.16
C ARG A 96 7.76 -15.23 2.77
N TRP A 97 8.07 -14.19 3.53
CA TRP A 97 7.49 -12.87 3.42
C TRP A 97 8.52 -11.91 2.88
N MET A 98 8.09 -11.13 1.90
CA MET A 98 8.89 -10.13 1.22
C MET A 98 8.19 -8.79 1.39
N LEU A 99 8.95 -7.71 1.42
CA LEU A 99 8.44 -6.36 1.41
C LEU A 99 9.29 -5.49 0.47
N VAL A 100 8.80 -4.28 0.22
CA VAL A 100 9.56 -3.18 -0.40
C VAL A 100 9.52 -1.98 0.54
N ASP A 101 10.46 -1.06 0.39
CA ASP A 101 10.35 0.25 1.01
C ASP A 101 9.45 1.14 0.17
N ILE A 102 8.66 1.97 0.85
CA ILE A 102 7.78 2.96 0.24
C ILE A 102 8.20 4.34 0.70
N ARG A 103 8.40 5.24 -0.26
CA ARG A 103 8.67 6.67 0.00
C ARG A 103 7.38 7.45 -0.11
N ALA A 104 6.91 8.01 0.99
CA ALA A 104 5.80 8.95 1.00
C ALA A 104 6.20 10.24 0.26
N LEU A 105 5.34 10.70 -0.65
CA LEU A 105 5.58 11.88 -1.48
C LEU A 105 4.79 13.08 -0.99
N LYS A 106 3.50 12.87 -0.70
CA LYS A 106 2.64 13.92 -0.13
C LYS A 106 1.37 13.33 0.48
N LYS A 107 0.86 14.02 1.49
CA LYS A 107 -0.51 13.87 1.96
C LYS A 107 -1.48 14.55 1.00
N THR A 108 -2.68 14.00 0.87
CA THR A 108 -3.78 14.60 0.11
C THR A 108 -5.00 14.74 1.02
N ARG A 109 -6.07 15.37 0.53
CA ARG A 109 -7.37 15.11 1.14
C ARG A 109 -7.67 13.61 1.13
N VAL A 110 -8.52 13.17 2.05
CA VAL A 110 -9.02 11.80 2.02
C VAL A 110 -9.93 11.64 0.80
N VAL A 111 -9.67 10.62 -0.02
CA VAL A 111 -10.60 10.13 -1.05
C VAL A 111 -11.23 8.85 -0.49
N PRO A 112 -12.39 8.94 0.16
CA PRO A 112 -12.99 7.83 0.87
C PRO A 112 -13.47 6.73 -0.08
N LEU A 113 -13.59 5.51 0.43
CA LEU A 113 -14.08 4.37 -0.34
C LEU A 113 -15.47 4.61 -0.95
N ALA A 114 -16.32 5.39 -0.26
CA ALA A 114 -17.65 5.77 -0.74
C ALA A 114 -17.56 6.60 -2.03
N GLU A 115 -16.75 7.66 -2.04
CA GLU A 115 -16.54 8.51 -3.21
C GLU A 115 -15.97 7.72 -4.39
N LEU A 116 -15.00 6.82 -4.15
CA LEU A 116 -14.46 5.95 -5.21
C LEU A 116 -15.56 5.13 -5.91
N ARG A 117 -16.61 4.71 -5.18
CA ARG A 117 -17.74 3.92 -5.72
C ARG A 117 -18.72 4.75 -6.54
N GLU A 118 -18.74 6.06 -6.38
CA GLU A 118 -19.65 6.96 -7.11
C GLU A 118 -19.22 7.14 -8.58
N HIS A 119 -17.97 6.79 -8.90
CA HIS A 119 -17.41 7.02 -10.22
C HIS A 119 -17.35 5.73 -11.05
N ALA A 120 -18.17 5.65 -12.11
CA ALA A 120 -18.19 4.52 -13.04
C ALA A 120 -16.81 4.21 -13.67
N LYS A 121 -15.92 5.21 -13.80
CA LYS A 121 -14.54 5.03 -14.29
C LYS A 121 -13.66 4.20 -13.36
N LEU A 122 -14.09 4.00 -12.12
CA LEU A 122 -13.39 3.24 -11.09
C LEU A 122 -14.09 1.91 -10.77
N ALA A 123 -15.18 1.56 -11.47
CA ALA A 123 -16.00 0.38 -11.17
C ALA A 123 -15.18 -0.93 -11.14
N GLU A 124 -14.13 -1.01 -11.95
CA GLU A 124 -13.27 -2.20 -12.06
C GLU A 124 -12.10 -2.24 -11.07
N MET A 125 -11.91 -1.18 -10.27
CA MET A 125 -10.85 -1.10 -9.28
C MET A 125 -10.91 -2.30 -8.36
N VAL A 126 -9.80 -3.03 -8.26
CA VAL A 126 -9.73 -4.25 -7.46
C VAL A 126 -10.08 -4.00 -5.99
N VAL A 127 -9.74 -2.84 -5.44
CA VAL A 127 -10.10 -2.44 -4.08
C VAL A 127 -11.63 -2.36 -3.85
N LEU A 128 -12.41 -2.05 -4.88
CA LEU A 128 -13.87 -1.87 -4.78
C LEU A 128 -14.66 -3.19 -4.95
N ARG A 129 -14.02 -4.23 -5.51
CA ARG A 129 -14.66 -5.52 -5.78
C ARG A 129 -15.20 -6.15 -4.50
N ARG A 130 -16.44 -6.64 -4.55
CA ARG A 130 -17.09 -7.32 -3.42
C ARG A 130 -16.25 -8.51 -2.98
N GLY A 131 -15.99 -8.61 -1.68
CA GLY A 131 -15.21 -9.71 -1.10
C GLY A 131 -13.69 -9.57 -1.23
N ASN A 132 -13.17 -8.49 -1.86
CA ASN A 132 -11.74 -8.26 -1.85
C ASN A 132 -11.21 -8.12 -0.41
N ARG A 133 -10.13 -8.85 -0.12
CA ARG A 133 -9.39 -8.84 1.16
C ARG A 133 -7.92 -8.53 0.99
N LEU A 134 -7.48 -8.19 -0.23
CA LEU A 134 -6.08 -7.85 -0.48
C LEU A 134 -5.72 -6.51 0.17
N SER A 135 -4.57 -6.50 0.84
CA SER A 135 -3.94 -5.29 1.38
C SER A 135 -3.17 -4.49 0.33
N ILE A 136 -2.79 -5.15 -0.76
CA ILE A 136 -2.11 -4.55 -1.91
C ILE A 136 -2.90 -4.94 -3.15
N THR A 137 -3.28 -3.96 -3.95
CA THR A 137 -4.00 -4.18 -5.21
C THR A 137 -3.38 -3.39 -6.34
N PRO A 138 -3.33 -3.94 -7.57
CA PRO A 138 -2.92 -3.19 -8.73
C PRO A 138 -3.94 -2.09 -9.05
N VAL A 139 -3.44 -1.00 -9.62
CA VAL A 139 -4.21 0.14 -10.09
C VAL A 139 -3.82 0.37 -11.55
N THR A 140 -4.82 0.49 -12.42
CA THR A 140 -4.58 0.78 -13.83
C THR A 140 -4.15 2.23 -14.01
N ALA A 141 -3.42 2.51 -15.09
CA ALA A 141 -3.00 3.87 -15.40
C ALA A 141 -4.21 4.84 -15.57
N SER A 142 -5.36 4.35 -16.05
CA SER A 142 -6.60 5.12 -16.14
C SER A 142 -7.18 5.49 -14.77
N GLU A 143 -7.23 4.54 -13.83
CA GLU A 143 -7.70 4.77 -12.47
C GLU A 143 -6.77 5.73 -11.73
N TRP A 144 -5.45 5.51 -11.83
CA TRP A 144 -4.44 6.39 -11.27
C TRP A 144 -4.60 7.83 -11.73
N ARG A 145 -4.68 8.05 -13.05
CA ARG A 145 -4.88 9.38 -13.63
C ARG A 145 -6.20 10.00 -13.19
N PHE A 146 -7.28 9.22 -13.15
CA PHE A 146 -8.57 9.75 -12.73
C PHE A 146 -8.53 10.26 -11.30
N ILE A 147 -8.05 9.44 -10.36
CA ILE A 147 -7.96 9.79 -8.94
C ILE A 147 -7.03 10.99 -8.74
N THR A 148 -5.82 10.97 -9.31
CA THR A 148 -4.81 12.04 -9.10
C THR A 148 -5.16 13.36 -9.76
N THR A 149 -5.95 13.36 -10.84
CA THR A 149 -6.25 14.59 -11.59
C THR A 149 -7.66 15.14 -11.38
N ARG A 150 -8.59 14.32 -10.88
CA ARG A 150 -9.98 14.71 -10.65
C ARG A 150 -10.33 14.71 -9.18
N LEU A 151 -10.07 13.62 -8.47
CA LEU A 151 -10.51 13.51 -7.07
C LEU A 151 -9.55 14.25 -6.13
N MET A 152 -8.24 14.05 -6.29
CA MET A 152 -7.24 14.66 -5.40
C MET A 152 -7.02 16.16 -5.61
N LYS A 153 -7.66 16.80 -6.59
CA LYS A 153 -7.49 18.24 -6.88
C LYS A 153 -8.40 19.15 -6.06
N ASP A 154 -9.42 18.59 -5.42
CA ASP A 154 -10.39 19.35 -4.64
C ASP A 154 -9.84 19.54 -3.22
N ALA A 155 -8.97 20.53 -3.04
CA ALA A 155 -8.65 21.15 -1.76
C ALA A 155 -8.49 22.67 -1.97
#